data_AF-A0A3L6R8A6-F1
#
_entry.id   AF-A0A3L6R8A6-F1
#
_cell.length_a   1.000
_cell.length_b   1.000
_cell.length_c   1.000
_cell.angle_alpha   90.00
_cell.angle_beta   90.00
_cell.angle_gamma   90.00
#
_symmetry.space_group_name_H-M   'P 1'
#
loop_
_entity.id
_entity.type
_entity.pdbx_description
1 polymer ?
#
loop_
_entity_poly.entity_id
_entity_poly.type
_entity_poly.pdbx_seq_one_letter_code
_entity_poly.pdbx_strand_id
1 'polypeptide(L)'
;MALAGVRRHVGQFFSTSNELMAASLSTASCAEEMQKAEGAGCRDDAAALRLKEVAMAAILVAGVLGVGLPLAGRKRRAMRTDSAAFMAARAFAAGVILATGFVHMLHDAQHALSSPCLPAVPWRRFPFPGFVAMAAALATLVLDFLATRFYETKHRDEAARVKAAAAAALAAASSASASDEDITVVTVVEDERKAPLLETHCHGHSHGHGHSHSHSHGHELVQAEGREGDVSEHVRSVVVSQILEMGIVSHSVIIGLSLGVSRSPCTIRPLVAALSFHQFFEGFALGGCIAQAQFKNLSAVLMASFFAITTPAGIAAGAGLSTFYNPNSPRALVIEGILDSVSAGILIYMSLVDLIAADFLGSKMTGSLRQQVMAYIALFLGAISMSSLAIWA
;
A
#
# COMPACT_ATOMS: atom_id res chain seq x y z
N MET A 1 33.90 38.11 8.58
CA MET A 1 32.83 38.98 8.04
C MET A 1 31.82 38.21 7.17
N ALA A 2 32.25 37.28 6.30
CA ALA A 2 31.35 36.49 5.44
C ALA A 2 30.31 35.61 6.18
N LEU A 3 30.69 34.92 7.26
CA LEU A 3 29.78 34.07 8.04
C LEU A 3 28.65 34.85 8.74
N ALA A 4 28.90 36.09 9.16
CA ALA A 4 27.89 36.97 9.76
C ALA A 4 26.90 37.50 8.71
N GLY A 5 27.39 37.76 7.48
CA GLY A 5 26.56 38.13 6.33
C GLY A 5 25.65 36.98 5.88
N VAL A 6 26.18 35.75 5.82
CA VAL A 6 25.40 34.55 5.51
C VAL A 6 24.35 34.31 6.59
N ARG A 7 24.70 34.38 7.88
CA ARG A 7 23.73 34.20 8.98
C ARG A 7 22.62 35.26 8.98
N ARG A 8 22.93 36.52 8.61
CA ARG A 8 21.92 37.57 8.42
C ARG A 8 21.03 37.33 7.21
N HIS A 9 21.60 36.96 6.06
CA HIS A 9 20.81 36.66 4.86
C HIS A 9 19.92 35.43 5.04
N VAL A 10 20.43 34.40 5.69
CA VAL A 10 19.68 33.20 6.06
C VAL A 10 18.59 33.57 7.08
N GLY A 11 18.90 34.37 8.10
CA GLY A 11 17.92 34.85 9.08
C GLY A 11 16.82 35.74 8.48
N GLN A 12 17.17 36.67 7.59
CA GLN A 12 16.20 37.50 6.87
C GLN A 12 15.35 36.67 5.90
N PHE A 13 15.94 35.70 5.19
CA PHE A 13 15.22 34.78 4.31
C PHE A 13 14.22 33.94 5.11
N PHE A 14 14.61 33.39 6.26
CA PHE A 14 13.69 32.65 7.13
C PHE A 14 12.60 33.54 7.72
N SER A 15 12.91 34.77 8.14
CA SER A 15 11.90 35.70 8.68
C SER A 15 10.88 36.13 7.62
N THR A 16 11.33 36.52 6.43
CA THR A 16 10.44 36.88 5.30
C THR A 16 9.69 35.67 4.77
N SER A 17 10.32 34.49 4.71
CA SER A 17 9.62 33.25 4.37
C SER A 17 8.55 32.90 5.40
N ASN A 18 8.81 33.09 6.70
CA ASN A 18 7.81 32.84 7.75
C ASN A 18 6.60 33.78 7.66
N GLU A 19 6.81 35.07 7.38
CA GLU A 19 5.71 36.02 7.14
C GLU A 19 4.91 35.69 5.87
N LEU A 20 5.59 35.28 4.79
CA LEU A 20 4.94 34.89 3.53
C LEU A 20 4.21 33.52 3.64
N MET A 21 4.74 32.60 4.45
CA MET A 21 4.06 31.35 4.81
C MET A 21 2.82 31.62 5.65
N ALA A 22 2.89 32.58 6.59
CA ALA A 22 1.71 33.03 7.35
C ALA A 22 0.65 33.69 6.45
N ALA A 23 1.07 34.46 5.43
CA ALA A 23 0.17 35.00 4.42
C ALA A 23 -0.47 33.91 3.54
N SER A 24 0.22 32.79 3.31
CA SER A 24 -0.29 31.62 2.58
C SER A 24 -1.36 30.85 3.37
N LEU A 25 -1.48 31.10 4.67
CA LEU A 25 -2.55 30.61 5.53
C LEU A 25 -3.76 31.57 5.57
N SER A 26 -3.83 32.58 4.70
CA SER A 26 -4.98 33.47 4.60
C SER A 26 -6.20 32.78 3.99
N THR A 27 -7.41 33.17 4.44
CA THR A 27 -8.70 32.80 3.83
C THR A 27 -9.07 33.69 2.63
N ALA A 28 -8.32 34.75 2.34
CA ALA A 28 -8.67 35.71 1.31
C ALA A 28 -8.80 35.01 -0.05
N SER A 29 -9.94 35.22 -0.71
CA SER A 29 -10.28 34.58 -1.98
C SER A 29 -9.51 35.25 -3.13
N CYS A 30 -8.75 34.47 -3.90
CA CYS A 30 -8.15 34.90 -5.18
C CYS A 30 -9.08 34.58 -6.38
N ALA A 31 -10.39 34.45 -6.14
CA ALA A 31 -11.36 33.93 -7.10
C ALA A 31 -11.42 34.67 -8.45
N GLU A 32 -11.15 35.99 -8.48
CA GLU A 32 -11.26 36.79 -9.71
C GLU A 32 -10.25 36.38 -10.80
N GLU A 33 -9.05 35.92 -10.42
CA GLU A 33 -8.02 35.49 -11.38
C GLU A 33 -8.27 34.08 -11.93
N MET A 34 -8.79 33.15 -11.12
CA MET A 34 -9.15 31.79 -11.59
C MET A 34 -10.44 31.75 -12.41
N GLN A 35 -11.44 32.59 -12.09
CA GLN A 35 -12.69 32.68 -12.87
C GLN A 35 -12.48 33.09 -14.33
N LYS A 36 -11.37 33.78 -14.63
CA LYS A 36 -11.02 34.21 -15.97
C LYS A 36 -10.38 33.09 -16.82
N ALA A 37 -9.87 32.03 -16.18
CA ALA A 37 -9.18 30.92 -16.84
C ALA A 37 -10.10 29.73 -17.20
N GLU A 38 -11.17 29.47 -16.42
CA GLU A 38 -12.03 28.28 -16.63
C GLU A 38 -13.08 28.39 -17.73
N GLY A 39 -13.27 29.58 -18.34
CA GLY A 39 -14.25 29.78 -19.42
C GLY A 39 -15.71 29.70 -18.94
N ALA A 40 -16.49 30.74 -19.23
CA ALA A 40 -17.87 30.90 -18.76
C ALA A 40 -18.88 29.79 -19.18
N GLY A 41 -18.47 28.82 -20.01
CA GLY A 41 -19.34 27.77 -20.56
C GLY A 41 -19.36 26.43 -19.83
N CYS A 42 -18.54 26.24 -18.79
CA CYS A 42 -18.33 24.93 -18.15
C CYS A 42 -18.92 24.79 -16.73
N ARG A 43 -19.72 25.76 -16.25
CA ARG A 43 -20.31 25.73 -14.91
C ARG A 43 -21.80 25.36 -14.95
N ASP A 44 -22.13 24.20 -14.40
CA ASP A 44 -23.51 23.72 -14.26
C ASP A 44 -23.59 22.84 -13.00
N ASP A 45 -24.15 23.41 -11.92
CA ASP A 45 -24.24 22.74 -10.62
C ASP A 45 -25.15 21.49 -10.68
N ALA A 46 -26.21 21.50 -11.50
CA ALA A 46 -27.14 20.38 -11.62
C ALA A 46 -26.52 19.20 -12.37
N ALA A 47 -25.85 19.46 -13.49
CA ALA A 47 -25.10 18.45 -14.21
C ALA A 47 -23.89 17.94 -13.40
N ALA A 48 -23.21 18.82 -12.66
CA ALA A 48 -22.10 18.44 -11.79
C ALA A 48 -22.56 17.48 -10.67
N LEU A 49 -23.71 17.73 -10.05
CA LEU A 49 -24.27 16.82 -9.04
C LEU A 49 -24.56 15.43 -9.62
N ARG A 50 -25.19 15.35 -10.81
CA ARG A 50 -25.43 14.07 -11.50
C ARG A 50 -24.14 13.34 -11.81
N LEU A 51 -23.12 14.05 -12.26
CA LEU A 51 -21.81 13.46 -12.53
C LEU A 51 -21.12 12.96 -11.25
N LYS A 52 -21.28 13.64 -10.11
CA LYS A 52 -20.77 13.17 -8.80
C LYS A 52 -21.46 11.87 -8.35
N GLU A 53 -22.78 11.74 -8.54
CA GLU A 53 -23.50 10.50 -8.26
C GLU A 53 -22.97 9.33 -9.12
N VAL A 54 -22.78 9.57 -10.42
CA VAL A 54 -22.18 8.59 -11.34
C VAL A 54 -20.73 8.28 -10.95
N ALA A 55 -19.94 9.28 -10.57
CA ALA A 55 -18.57 9.12 -10.11
C ALA A 55 -18.48 8.18 -8.90
N MET A 56 -19.28 8.44 -7.86
CA MET A 56 -19.31 7.61 -6.65
C MET A 56 -19.64 6.15 -6.98
N ALA A 57 -20.65 5.91 -7.82
CA ALA A 57 -21.03 4.56 -8.21
C ALA A 57 -19.95 3.86 -9.04
N ALA A 58 -19.39 4.55 -10.04
CA ALA A 58 -18.37 3.98 -10.93
C ALA A 58 -17.07 3.65 -10.18
N ILE A 59 -16.59 4.55 -9.33
CA ILE A 59 -15.37 4.37 -8.52
C ILE A 59 -15.57 3.26 -7.49
N LEU A 60 -16.73 3.20 -6.83
CA LEU A 60 -17.03 2.13 -5.88
C LEU A 60 -17.02 0.76 -6.56
N VAL A 61 -17.68 0.63 -7.72
CA VAL A 61 -17.71 -0.62 -8.49
C VAL A 61 -16.30 -0.99 -8.97
N ALA A 62 -15.54 -0.03 -9.51
CA ALA A 62 -14.17 -0.23 -9.93
C ALA A 62 -13.28 -0.71 -8.77
N GLY A 63 -13.39 -0.09 -7.59
CA GLY A 63 -12.62 -0.45 -6.41
C GLY A 63 -12.98 -1.84 -5.87
N VAL A 64 -14.26 -2.18 -5.78
CA VAL A 64 -14.72 -3.52 -5.35
C VAL A 64 -14.25 -4.61 -6.31
N LEU A 65 -14.36 -4.37 -7.63
CA LEU A 65 -13.88 -5.32 -8.64
C LEU A 65 -12.36 -5.45 -8.61
N GLY A 66 -11.65 -4.33 -8.48
CA GLY A 66 -10.20 -4.26 -8.39
C GLY A 66 -9.66 -5.13 -7.26
N VAL A 67 -10.11 -4.89 -6.02
CA VAL A 67 -9.66 -5.68 -4.86
C VAL A 67 -10.23 -7.10 -4.85
N GLY A 68 -11.47 -7.27 -5.32
CA GLY A 68 -12.17 -8.56 -5.29
C GLY A 68 -11.57 -9.60 -6.25
N LEU A 69 -11.03 -9.19 -7.40
CA LEU A 69 -10.48 -10.11 -8.41
C LEU A 69 -9.28 -10.93 -7.90
N PRO A 70 -8.21 -10.34 -7.33
CA PRO A 70 -7.11 -11.09 -6.71
C PRO A 70 -7.57 -11.98 -5.54
N LEU A 71 -8.48 -11.48 -4.70
CA LEU A 71 -8.97 -12.23 -3.52
C LEU A 71 -9.80 -13.45 -3.92
N ALA A 72 -10.66 -13.32 -4.94
CA ALA A 72 -11.43 -14.43 -5.49
C ALA A 72 -10.52 -15.43 -6.24
N GLY A 73 -9.44 -14.93 -6.84
CA GLY A 73 -8.40 -15.75 -7.50
C GLY A 73 -7.79 -16.80 -6.57
N ARG A 74 -7.65 -16.49 -5.27
CA ARG A 74 -7.17 -17.43 -4.24
C ARG A 74 -7.98 -18.74 -4.18
N LYS A 75 -9.26 -18.72 -4.55
CA LYS A 75 -10.15 -19.90 -4.51
C LYS A 75 -10.26 -20.64 -5.85
N ARG A 76 -9.87 -20.04 -6.98
CA ARG A 76 -10.09 -20.64 -8.32
C ARG A 76 -8.77 -21.05 -8.98
N ARG A 77 -8.69 -22.34 -9.38
CA ARG A 77 -7.51 -22.96 -10.03
C ARG A 77 -7.06 -22.27 -11.33
N ALA A 78 -7.98 -21.57 -12.03
CA ALA A 78 -7.71 -20.84 -13.26
C ALA A 78 -7.05 -19.45 -13.04
N MET A 79 -7.07 -18.93 -11.82
CA MET A 79 -6.46 -17.65 -11.41
C MET A 79 -5.44 -17.89 -10.28
N ARG A 80 -4.67 -18.98 -10.36
CA ARG A 80 -3.55 -19.17 -9.43
C ARG A 80 -2.62 -17.95 -9.54
N THR A 81 -2.19 -17.46 -8.39
CA THR A 81 -1.27 -16.33 -8.23
C THR A 81 0.06 -16.53 -8.96
N ASP A 82 0.36 -17.76 -9.38
CA ASP A 82 1.57 -18.11 -10.11
C ASP A 82 1.39 -18.08 -11.64
N SER A 83 0.19 -17.76 -12.14
CA SER A 83 -0.07 -17.71 -13.57
C SER A 83 0.62 -16.51 -14.24
N ALA A 84 1.13 -16.70 -15.45
CA ALA A 84 1.76 -15.63 -16.23
C ALA A 84 0.81 -14.43 -16.46
N ALA A 85 -0.50 -14.69 -16.58
CA ALA A 85 -1.51 -13.66 -16.73
C ALA A 85 -1.67 -12.80 -15.45
N PHE A 86 -1.66 -13.42 -14.27
CA PHE A 86 -1.73 -12.69 -13.00
C PHE A 86 -0.46 -11.86 -12.75
N MET A 87 0.71 -12.42 -13.08
CA MET A 87 1.97 -11.69 -13.00
C MET A 87 1.98 -10.47 -13.95
N ALA A 88 1.53 -10.63 -15.19
CA ALA A 88 1.40 -9.53 -16.15
C ALA A 88 0.39 -8.48 -15.68
N ALA A 89 -0.74 -8.88 -15.09
CA ALA A 89 -1.71 -7.94 -14.54
C ALA A 89 -1.16 -7.17 -13.33
N ARG A 90 -0.35 -7.81 -12.46
CA ARG A 90 0.33 -7.13 -11.34
C ARG A 90 1.37 -6.14 -11.84
N ALA A 91 2.16 -6.52 -12.85
CA ALA A 91 3.10 -5.63 -13.51
C ALA A 91 2.40 -4.41 -14.13
N PHE A 92 1.30 -4.63 -14.83
CA PHE A 92 0.47 -3.56 -15.39
C PHE A 92 -0.03 -2.62 -14.30
N ALA A 93 -0.58 -3.16 -13.21
CA ALA A 93 -1.06 -2.36 -12.08
C ALA A 93 0.07 -1.53 -11.43
N ALA A 94 1.26 -2.11 -11.26
CA ALA A 94 2.42 -1.38 -10.75
C ALA A 94 2.81 -0.20 -11.64
N GLY A 95 2.71 -0.37 -12.97
CA GLY A 95 2.94 0.70 -13.94
C GLY A 95 1.89 1.80 -13.86
N VAL A 96 0.61 1.44 -13.69
CA VAL A 96 -0.48 2.40 -13.47
C VAL A 96 -0.21 3.23 -12.21
N ILE A 97 0.10 2.59 -11.07
CA ILE A 97 0.38 3.28 -9.79
C ILE A 97 1.59 4.20 -9.89
N LEU A 98 2.66 3.76 -10.55
CA LEU A 98 3.85 4.57 -10.78
C LEU A 98 3.50 5.84 -11.58
N ALA A 99 2.70 5.70 -12.64
CA ALA A 99 2.23 6.82 -13.44
C ALA A 99 1.25 7.71 -12.66
N THR A 100 0.36 7.16 -11.82
CA THR A 100 -0.49 7.95 -10.92
C THR A 100 0.36 8.85 -10.01
N GLY A 101 1.42 8.32 -9.40
CA GLY A 101 2.32 9.09 -8.54
C GLY A 101 3.02 10.23 -9.28
N PHE A 102 3.61 9.96 -10.44
CA PHE A 102 4.39 10.95 -11.18
C PHE A 102 3.58 11.94 -12.03
N VAL A 103 2.56 11.45 -12.74
CA VAL A 103 1.87 12.21 -13.79
C VAL A 103 0.60 12.85 -13.27
N HIS A 104 -0.10 12.22 -12.33
CA HIS A 104 -1.34 12.76 -11.79
C HIS A 104 -1.05 13.52 -10.49
N MET A 105 -0.59 12.83 -9.44
CA MET A 105 -0.48 13.41 -8.11
C MET A 105 0.59 14.46 -7.97
N LEU A 106 1.81 14.18 -8.45
CA LEU A 106 2.86 15.17 -8.39
C LEU A 106 2.56 16.39 -9.27
N HIS A 107 1.80 16.20 -10.35
CA HIS A 107 1.37 17.26 -11.23
C HIS A 107 0.28 18.15 -10.59
N ASP A 108 -0.74 17.54 -9.98
CA ASP A 108 -1.80 18.25 -9.26
C ASP A 108 -1.20 19.06 -8.10
N ALA A 109 -0.25 18.47 -7.37
CA ALA A 109 0.50 19.17 -6.33
C ALA A 109 1.28 20.38 -6.88
N GLN A 110 1.90 20.24 -8.04
CA GLN A 110 2.61 21.33 -8.72
C GLN A 110 1.63 22.42 -9.18
N HIS A 111 0.47 22.06 -9.69
CA HIS A 111 -0.57 23.02 -10.08
C HIS A 111 -1.11 23.80 -8.88
N ALA A 112 -1.38 23.12 -7.76
CA ALA A 112 -1.86 23.76 -6.54
C ALA A 112 -0.81 24.72 -5.94
N LEU A 113 0.45 24.28 -5.79
CA LEU A 113 1.52 25.10 -5.18
C LEU A 113 2.09 26.18 -6.12
N SER A 114 1.94 26.04 -7.44
CA SER A 114 2.39 27.05 -8.41
C SER A 114 1.29 28.05 -8.79
N SER A 115 0.11 27.95 -8.17
CA SER A 115 -1.03 28.80 -8.47
C SER A 115 -0.71 30.30 -8.28
N PRO A 116 -1.22 31.20 -9.15
CA PRO A 116 -1.09 32.64 -8.99
C PRO A 116 -1.65 33.17 -7.66
N CYS A 117 -2.56 32.41 -7.03
CA CYS A 117 -3.15 32.70 -5.72
C CYS A 117 -2.13 32.65 -4.57
N LEU A 118 -0.95 32.05 -4.78
CA LEU A 118 0.10 31.93 -3.79
C LEU A 118 1.24 32.93 -4.01
N PRO A 119 1.87 33.44 -2.92
CA PRO A 119 3.00 34.34 -3.03
C PRO A 119 4.15 33.67 -3.79
N ALA A 120 4.86 34.45 -4.62
CA ALA A 120 5.94 33.94 -5.48
C ALA A 120 7.09 33.29 -4.68
N VAL A 121 7.31 33.74 -3.45
CA VAL A 121 8.25 33.15 -2.51
C VAL A 121 7.45 32.61 -1.31
N PRO A 122 7.70 31.36 -0.86
CA PRO A 122 8.70 30.42 -1.37
C PRO A 122 8.18 29.51 -2.50
N TRP A 123 6.86 29.43 -2.70
CA TRP A 123 6.19 28.37 -3.48
C TRP A 123 6.60 28.22 -4.94
N ARG A 124 6.77 29.34 -5.68
CA ARG A 124 7.16 29.29 -7.11
C ARG A 124 8.66 29.28 -7.33
N ARG A 125 9.46 29.58 -6.31
CA ARG A 125 10.93 29.71 -6.43
C ARG A 125 11.67 28.40 -6.17
N PHE A 126 11.05 27.48 -5.45
CA PHE A 126 11.61 26.19 -5.09
C PHE A 126 10.60 25.08 -5.44
N PRO A 127 11.02 23.94 -6.02
CA PRO A 127 10.13 22.85 -6.38
C PRO A 127 9.65 22.09 -5.14
N PHE A 128 8.78 22.73 -4.34
CA PHE A 128 8.21 22.16 -3.12
C PHE A 128 7.54 20.81 -3.34
N PRO A 129 6.73 20.59 -4.40
CA PRO A 129 6.08 19.30 -4.57
C PRO A 129 7.08 18.14 -4.69
N GLY A 130 8.09 18.31 -5.54
CA GLY A 130 9.14 17.30 -5.72
C GLY A 130 9.95 17.07 -4.45
N PHE A 131 10.27 18.14 -3.70
CA PHE A 131 10.97 18.02 -2.43
C PHE A 131 10.16 17.25 -1.37
N VAL A 132 8.87 17.59 -1.22
CA VAL A 132 7.97 16.92 -0.27
C VAL A 132 7.73 15.47 -0.68
N ALA A 133 7.54 15.19 -1.97
CA ALA A 133 7.40 13.83 -2.48
C ALA A 133 8.65 12.98 -2.22
N MET A 134 9.85 13.52 -2.47
CA MET A 134 11.10 12.85 -2.17
C MET A 134 11.26 12.60 -0.66
N ALA A 135 10.97 13.60 0.18
CA ALA A 135 11.04 13.46 1.63
C ALA A 135 10.04 12.41 2.15
N ALA A 136 8.83 12.38 1.60
CA ALA A 136 7.82 11.37 1.91
C ALA A 136 8.29 9.97 1.49
N ALA A 137 8.84 9.79 0.28
CA ALA A 137 9.37 8.50 -0.17
C ALA A 137 10.50 7.98 0.74
N LEU A 138 11.41 8.86 1.17
CA LEU A 138 12.47 8.51 2.12
C LEU A 138 11.91 8.18 3.52
N ALA A 139 10.91 8.92 3.98
CA ALA A 139 10.23 8.62 5.23
C ALA A 139 9.52 7.27 5.16
N THR A 140 8.87 6.94 4.03
CA THR A 140 8.26 5.63 3.79
C THR A 140 9.29 4.51 3.84
N LEU A 141 10.46 4.68 3.21
CA LEU A 141 11.57 3.71 3.32
C LEU A 141 12.00 3.48 4.77
N VAL A 142 12.14 4.55 5.56
CA VAL A 142 12.50 4.44 6.98
C VAL A 142 11.41 3.72 7.75
N LEU A 143 10.13 4.04 7.51
CA LEU A 143 9.00 3.39 8.14
C LEU A 143 8.92 1.90 7.79
N ASP A 144 9.12 1.55 6.51
CA ASP A 144 9.14 0.16 6.03
C ASP A 144 10.25 -0.65 6.70
N PHE A 145 11.47 -0.09 6.76
CA PHE A 145 12.59 -0.71 7.47
C PHE A 145 12.32 -0.88 8.97
N LEU A 146 11.87 0.17 9.66
CA LEU A 146 11.60 0.12 11.10
C LEU A 146 10.48 -0.84 11.45
N ALA A 147 9.39 -0.82 10.67
CA ALA A 147 8.26 -1.73 10.85
C ALA A 147 8.69 -3.18 10.61
N THR A 148 9.43 -3.45 9.53
CA THR A 148 9.96 -4.80 9.26
C THR A 148 10.85 -5.29 10.41
N ARG A 149 11.79 -4.46 10.89
CA ARG A 149 12.69 -4.82 12.01
C ARG A 149 11.93 -5.05 13.31
N PHE A 150 10.95 -4.21 13.62
CA PHE A 150 10.12 -4.36 14.82
C PHE A 150 9.30 -5.66 14.79
N TYR A 151 8.69 -5.96 13.65
CA TYR A 151 7.94 -7.21 13.49
C TYR A 151 8.86 -8.43 13.54
N GLU A 152 10.02 -8.41 12.87
CA GLU A 152 10.99 -9.52 12.90
C GLU A 152 11.50 -9.79 14.32
N THR A 153 11.86 -8.75 15.08
CA THR A 153 12.32 -8.90 16.47
C THR A 153 11.23 -9.47 17.38
N LYS A 154 10.00 -8.94 17.31
CA LYS A 154 8.87 -9.48 18.08
C LYS A 154 8.59 -10.94 17.75
N HIS A 155 8.65 -11.30 16.46
CA HIS A 155 8.39 -12.67 16.03
C HIS A 155 9.53 -13.62 16.43
N ARG A 156 10.78 -13.15 16.42
CA ARG A 156 11.95 -13.90 16.94
C ARG A 156 11.83 -14.13 18.45
N ASP A 157 11.39 -13.14 19.21
CA ASP A 157 11.16 -13.26 20.66
C ASP A 157 10.02 -14.25 20.98
N GLU A 158 8.92 -14.19 20.23
CA GLU A 158 7.82 -15.15 20.36
C GLU A 158 8.26 -16.57 20.00
N ALA A 159 9.01 -16.74 18.91
CA ALA A 159 9.58 -18.04 18.51
C ALA A 159 10.55 -18.59 19.56
N ALA A 160 11.42 -17.74 20.12
CA ALA A 160 12.34 -18.11 21.19
C ALA A 160 11.59 -18.53 22.46
N ARG A 161 10.50 -17.82 22.83
CA ARG A 161 9.64 -18.18 23.96
C ARG A 161 8.94 -19.52 23.76
N VAL A 162 8.39 -19.79 22.57
CA VAL A 162 7.76 -21.07 22.26
C VAL A 162 8.78 -22.20 22.30
N LYS A 163 9.98 -21.98 21.73
CA LYS A 163 11.07 -22.97 21.77
C LYS A 163 11.54 -23.25 23.20
N ALA A 164 11.64 -22.21 24.03
CA ALA A 164 11.98 -22.34 25.45
C ALA A 164 10.89 -23.08 26.24
N ALA A 165 9.61 -22.77 26.00
CA ALA A 165 8.48 -23.45 26.65
C ALA A 165 8.39 -24.93 26.23
N ALA A 166 8.61 -25.25 24.96
CA ALA A 166 8.66 -26.62 24.46
C ALA A 166 9.84 -27.39 25.05
N ALA A 167 11.03 -26.78 25.12
CA ALA A 167 12.20 -27.39 25.75
C ALA A 167 11.98 -27.64 27.25
N ALA A 168 11.34 -26.70 27.96
CA ALA A 168 10.98 -26.86 29.37
C ALA A 168 9.94 -27.98 29.58
N ALA A 169 8.93 -28.08 28.70
CA ALA A 169 7.94 -29.15 28.75
C ALA A 169 8.57 -30.53 28.48
N LEU A 170 9.49 -30.62 27.52
CA LEU A 170 10.22 -31.86 27.23
C LEU A 170 11.11 -32.27 28.42
N ALA A 171 11.85 -31.32 29.00
CA ALA A 171 12.67 -31.58 30.18
C ALA A 171 11.84 -32.03 31.40
N ALA A 172 10.66 -31.43 31.60
CA ALA A 172 9.73 -31.84 32.64
C ALA A 172 9.20 -33.27 32.41
N ALA A 173 8.85 -33.63 31.17
CA ALA A 173 8.41 -34.97 30.82
C ALA A 173 9.52 -36.02 31.01
N SER A 174 10.77 -35.70 30.62
CA SER A 174 11.92 -36.59 30.84
C SER A 174 12.29 -36.77 32.31
N SER A 175 12.03 -35.76 33.16
CA SER A 175 12.24 -35.87 34.61
C SER A 175 11.15 -36.67 35.34
N ALA A 176 9.98 -36.83 34.73
CA ALA A 176 8.86 -37.59 35.28
C ALA A 176 8.90 -39.09 34.90
N SER A 177 9.69 -39.49 33.90
CA SER A 177 9.80 -40.87 33.42
C SER A 177 11.02 -41.62 33.96
N ALA A 178 11.29 -41.53 35.27
CA ALA A 178 12.27 -42.39 35.95
C ALA A 178 11.75 -43.84 36.17
N SER A 179 10.94 -44.36 35.24
CA SER A 179 10.53 -45.75 35.19
C SER A 179 10.63 -46.24 33.74
N ASP A 180 11.55 -47.19 33.59
CA ASP A 180 12.01 -47.95 32.42
C ASP A 180 10.87 -48.35 31.45
N GLU A 181 10.63 -47.57 30.39
CA GLU A 181 10.00 -48.03 29.15
C GLU A 181 10.35 -47.06 27.99
N ASP A 182 10.79 -47.62 26.86
CA ASP A 182 11.39 -46.92 25.71
C ASP A 182 10.34 -46.13 24.91
N ILE A 183 10.32 -44.80 25.05
CA ILE A 183 9.42 -43.90 24.29
C ILE A 183 10.18 -43.38 23.06
N THR A 184 9.76 -43.81 21.87
CA THR A 184 10.18 -43.21 20.60
C THR A 184 9.23 -42.06 20.22
N VAL A 185 9.76 -40.83 20.22
CA VAL A 185 9.04 -39.61 19.85
C VAL A 185 9.03 -39.47 18.32
N VAL A 186 7.93 -39.84 17.67
CA VAL A 186 7.71 -39.54 16.24
C VAL A 186 6.89 -38.27 16.11
N THR A 187 7.47 -37.23 15.52
CA THR A 187 6.73 -36.02 15.14
C THR A 187 6.08 -36.24 13.78
N VAL A 188 4.81 -36.63 13.78
CA VAL A 188 4.00 -36.63 12.55
C VAL A 188 3.49 -35.21 12.33
N VAL A 189 3.94 -34.57 11.26
CA VAL A 189 3.42 -33.28 10.81
C VAL A 189 2.36 -33.56 9.74
N GLU A 190 1.09 -33.45 10.12
CA GLU A 190 0.01 -33.24 9.15
C GLU A 190 -0.84 -32.01 9.52
N ASP A 191 -0.90 -31.12 8.53
CA ASP A 191 -1.84 -30.04 8.22
C ASP A 191 -2.59 -29.27 9.34
N GLU A 192 -2.22 -27.98 9.48
CA GLU A 192 -3.11 -26.83 9.75
C GLU A 192 -4.18 -26.89 10.86
N ARG A 193 -3.91 -27.45 12.05
CA ARG A 193 -4.69 -27.10 13.27
C ARG A 193 -3.95 -27.32 14.59
N LYS A 194 -3.58 -26.22 15.27
CA LYS A 194 -2.94 -26.25 16.60
C LYS A 194 -3.97 -26.45 17.72
N ALA A 195 -4.03 -27.67 18.25
CA ALA A 195 -4.33 -27.95 19.66
C ALA A 195 -3.54 -29.22 20.05
N PRO A 196 -2.88 -29.28 21.22
CA PRO A 196 -2.23 -30.51 21.65
C PRO A 196 -3.32 -31.47 22.13
N LEU A 197 -3.59 -32.51 21.35
CA LEU A 197 -4.33 -33.68 21.84
C LEU A 197 -3.34 -34.81 22.11
N LEU A 198 -3.34 -35.25 23.36
CA LEU A 198 -2.57 -36.37 23.87
C LEU A 198 -3.38 -37.64 23.62
N GLU A 199 -2.95 -38.49 22.70
CA GLU A 199 -3.57 -39.81 22.50
C GLU A 199 -2.62 -40.89 23.04
N THR A 200 -2.99 -41.45 24.19
CA THR A 200 -2.29 -42.56 24.84
C THR A 200 -2.76 -43.89 24.23
N HIS A 201 -1.86 -44.59 23.53
CA HIS A 201 -2.10 -45.97 23.10
C HIS A 201 -1.49 -46.95 24.11
N CYS A 202 -2.32 -47.59 24.93
CA CYS A 202 -1.91 -48.68 25.81
C CYS A 202 -1.73 -49.97 25.00
N HIS A 203 -0.53 -50.56 24.99
CA HIS A 203 -0.32 -51.93 24.52
C HIS A 203 -0.39 -52.90 25.70
N GLY A 204 -1.39 -53.78 25.69
CA GLY A 204 -1.47 -54.90 26.62
C GLY A 204 -0.40 -55.95 26.30
N HIS A 205 0.32 -56.40 27.32
CA HIS A 205 1.29 -57.49 27.20
C HIS A 205 0.65 -58.80 26.74
N SER A 206 1.22 -59.40 25.69
CA SER A 206 1.07 -60.82 25.35
C SER A 206 2.44 -61.39 25.06
N HIS A 207 2.81 -62.44 25.78
CA HIS A 207 4.05 -63.21 25.61
C HIS A 207 4.17 -63.85 24.22
N GLY A 208 5.36 -63.82 23.62
CA GLY A 208 5.70 -64.62 22.45
C GLY A 208 7.15 -64.41 21.98
N HIS A 209 7.92 -65.50 21.88
CA HIS A 209 9.31 -65.56 21.43
C HIS A 209 9.56 -65.06 19.99
N GLY A 210 10.74 -64.46 19.73
CA GLY A 210 11.38 -64.55 18.41
C GLY A 210 12.22 -63.34 17.96
N HIS A 211 13.53 -63.57 17.86
CA HIS A 211 14.51 -62.98 16.92
C HIS A 211 14.79 -61.45 16.88
N SER A 212 16.06 -61.16 17.16
CA SER A 212 16.80 -59.91 17.00
C SER A 212 16.94 -59.44 15.56
N HIS A 213 16.68 -58.15 15.31
CA HIS A 213 17.34 -57.35 14.27
C HIS A 213 17.53 -55.91 14.78
N SER A 214 18.78 -55.56 15.11
CA SER A 214 19.18 -54.20 15.48
C SER A 214 19.52 -53.43 14.20
N HIS A 215 18.72 -52.41 13.86
CA HIS A 215 19.05 -51.41 12.86
C HIS A 215 19.35 -50.09 13.58
N SER A 216 20.65 -49.76 13.66
CA SER A 216 21.15 -48.46 14.06
C SER A 216 20.86 -47.45 12.94
N HIS A 217 19.91 -46.55 13.15
CA HIS A 217 19.81 -45.31 12.41
C HIS A 217 20.46 -44.22 13.25
N GLY A 218 21.65 -43.77 12.84
CA GLY A 218 22.26 -42.57 13.37
C GLY A 218 21.33 -41.39 13.10
N HIS A 219 20.80 -40.79 14.17
CA HIS A 219 20.03 -39.56 14.11
C HIS A 219 20.99 -38.43 13.75
N GLU A 220 21.10 -38.14 12.46
CA GLU A 220 21.56 -36.84 12.00
C GLU A 220 20.61 -35.81 12.61
N LEU A 221 21.18 -34.88 13.37
CA LEU A 221 20.47 -33.74 13.89
C LEU A 221 20.03 -32.92 12.68
N VAL A 222 18.84 -33.21 12.14
CA VAL A 222 18.20 -32.37 11.14
C VAL A 222 17.92 -31.06 11.86
N GLN A 223 18.90 -30.16 11.76
CA GLN A 223 18.72 -28.75 11.99
C GLN A 223 17.54 -28.38 11.09
N ALA A 224 16.41 -28.09 11.72
CA ALA A 224 15.28 -27.49 11.05
C ALA A 224 15.72 -26.09 10.58
N GLU A 225 16.46 -26.04 9.47
CA GLU A 225 16.66 -24.86 8.62
C GLU A 225 15.40 -24.59 7.76
N GLY A 226 14.25 -25.14 8.17
CA GLY A 226 12.96 -24.62 7.74
C GLY A 226 12.65 -23.36 8.53
N ARG A 227 12.37 -22.27 7.80
CA ARG A 227 11.39 -21.23 8.17
C ARG A 227 11.89 -19.93 8.84
N GLU A 228 13.16 -19.53 8.67
CA GLU A 228 13.53 -18.11 8.89
C GLU A 228 13.18 -17.22 7.68
N GLY A 229 13.31 -17.72 6.45
CA GLY A 229 13.00 -16.95 5.22
C GLY A 229 11.50 -16.69 4.97
N ASP A 230 10.65 -17.69 5.24
CA ASP A 230 9.19 -17.62 5.00
C ASP A 230 8.45 -16.67 5.97
N VAL A 231 8.99 -16.52 7.19
CA VAL A 231 8.45 -15.62 8.22
C VAL A 231 8.77 -14.16 7.89
N SER A 232 9.96 -13.86 7.37
CA SER A 232 10.35 -12.51 6.94
C SER A 232 9.49 -12.04 5.74
N GLU A 233 9.21 -12.93 4.77
CA GLU A 233 8.35 -12.58 3.62
C GLU A 233 6.89 -12.27 4.02
N HIS A 234 6.32 -13.03 4.97
CA HIS A 234 4.96 -12.79 5.46
C HIS A 234 4.84 -11.46 6.21
N VAL A 235 5.78 -11.20 7.12
CA VAL A 235 5.87 -9.93 7.86
C VAL A 235 6.00 -8.74 6.90
N ARG A 236 6.90 -8.84 5.91
CA ARG A 236 7.10 -7.80 4.91
C ARG A 236 5.83 -7.53 4.11
N SER A 237 5.10 -8.58 3.73
CA SER A 237 3.82 -8.44 3.00
C SER A 237 2.75 -7.72 3.83
N VAL A 238 2.71 -7.93 5.15
CA VAL A 238 1.79 -7.22 6.06
C VAL A 238 2.16 -5.75 6.17
N VAL A 239 3.44 -5.43 6.38
CA VAL A 239 3.94 -4.05 6.49
C VAL A 239 3.68 -3.29 5.20
N VAL A 240 4.06 -3.87 4.05
CA VAL A 240 3.78 -3.31 2.72
C VAL A 240 2.28 -3.06 2.53
N SER A 241 1.43 -4.03 2.88
CA SER A 241 -0.02 -3.87 2.75
C SER A 241 -0.59 -2.74 3.61
N GLN A 242 -0.04 -2.50 4.81
CA GLN A 242 -0.49 -1.41 5.69
C GLN A 242 0.00 -0.04 5.22
N ILE A 243 1.26 0.05 4.77
CA ILE A 243 1.83 1.27 4.21
C ILE A 243 1.08 1.66 2.92
N LEU A 244 0.79 0.66 2.06
CA LEU A 244 0.00 0.82 0.84
C LEU A 244 -1.40 1.35 1.17
N GLU A 245 -2.07 0.77 2.16
CA GLU A 245 -3.39 1.23 2.59
C GLU A 245 -3.34 2.67 3.10
N MET A 246 -2.36 3.05 3.93
CA MET A 246 -2.20 4.43 4.42
C MET A 246 -1.96 5.43 3.27
N GLY A 247 -1.09 5.10 2.33
CA GLY A 247 -0.78 5.93 1.16
C GLY A 247 -2.00 6.16 0.27
N ILE A 248 -2.68 5.07 -0.09
CA ILE A 248 -3.89 5.11 -0.94
C ILE A 248 -5.03 5.84 -0.24
N VAL A 249 -5.24 5.64 1.06
CA VAL A 249 -6.34 6.27 1.81
C VAL A 249 -6.17 7.79 1.86
N SER A 250 -4.96 8.27 2.15
CA SER A 250 -4.69 9.71 2.19
C SER A 250 -5.03 10.39 0.85
N HIS A 251 -4.55 9.79 -0.25
CA HIS A 251 -4.80 10.22 -1.62
C HIS A 251 -6.29 10.17 -2.01
N SER A 252 -6.95 9.05 -1.69
CA SER A 252 -8.36 8.80 -2.00
C SER A 252 -9.30 9.81 -1.32
N VAL A 253 -8.97 10.24 -0.10
CA VAL A 253 -9.73 11.28 0.61
C VAL A 253 -9.58 12.64 -0.09
N ILE A 254 -8.36 13.03 -0.45
CA ILE A 254 -8.09 14.35 -1.04
C ILE A 254 -8.76 14.45 -2.41
N ILE A 255 -8.53 13.49 -3.31
CA ILE A 255 -9.18 13.51 -4.62
C ILE A 255 -10.70 13.46 -4.48
N GLY A 256 -11.21 12.62 -3.57
CA GLY A 256 -12.64 12.53 -3.32
C GLY A 256 -13.22 13.89 -2.93
N LEU A 257 -12.60 14.58 -1.98
CA LEU A 257 -13.00 15.93 -1.57
C LEU A 257 -12.90 16.93 -2.73
N SER A 258 -11.80 16.97 -3.48
CA SER A 258 -11.59 17.91 -4.59
C SER A 258 -12.61 17.70 -5.72
N LEU A 259 -12.88 16.45 -6.13
CA LEU A 259 -13.94 16.14 -7.09
C LEU A 259 -15.32 16.49 -6.55
N GLY A 260 -15.58 16.19 -5.28
CA GLY A 260 -16.85 16.48 -4.61
C GLY A 260 -17.15 17.98 -4.54
N VAL A 261 -16.13 18.82 -4.36
CA VAL A 261 -16.27 20.28 -4.33
C VAL A 261 -16.44 20.87 -5.74
N SER A 262 -15.86 20.23 -6.77
CA SER A 262 -15.90 20.73 -8.15
C SER A 262 -17.32 20.98 -8.66
N ARG A 263 -17.52 22.08 -9.39
CA ARG A 263 -18.83 22.49 -9.96
C ARG A 263 -18.85 22.49 -11.48
N SER A 264 -17.76 22.03 -12.11
CA SER A 264 -17.58 22.05 -13.55
C SER A 264 -17.73 20.65 -14.15
N PRO A 265 -18.81 20.36 -14.90
CA PRO A 265 -18.96 19.09 -15.60
C PRO A 265 -17.80 18.75 -16.55
N CYS A 266 -17.17 19.78 -17.11
CA CYS A 266 -16.01 19.66 -18.00
C CYS A 266 -14.80 19.03 -17.30
N THR A 267 -14.60 19.32 -16.02
CA THR A 267 -13.54 18.73 -15.20
C THR A 267 -13.99 17.37 -14.67
N ILE A 268 -15.22 17.24 -14.17
CA ILE A 268 -15.68 15.99 -13.55
C ILE A 268 -15.72 14.83 -14.56
N ARG A 269 -16.19 15.05 -15.80
CA ARG A 269 -16.33 13.98 -16.81
C ARG A 269 -15.06 13.16 -17.06
N PRO A 270 -13.94 13.78 -17.47
CA PRO A 270 -12.72 13.02 -17.70
C PRO A 270 -12.11 12.49 -16.40
N LEU A 271 -12.21 13.23 -15.29
CA LEU A 271 -11.74 12.77 -13.98
C LEU A 271 -12.43 11.46 -13.56
N VAL A 272 -13.73 11.28 -13.81
CA VAL A 272 -14.43 10.02 -13.47
C VAL A 272 -13.83 8.83 -14.21
N ALA A 273 -13.51 8.98 -15.50
CA ALA A 273 -12.90 7.91 -16.28
C ALA A 273 -11.49 7.59 -15.78
N ALA A 274 -10.66 8.63 -15.56
CA ALA A 274 -9.31 8.48 -15.04
C ALA A 274 -9.30 7.83 -13.64
N LEU A 275 -10.16 8.31 -12.74
CA LEU A 275 -10.31 7.81 -11.37
C LEU A 275 -10.80 6.38 -11.32
N SER A 276 -11.82 6.03 -12.10
CA SER A 276 -12.31 4.65 -12.14
C SER A 276 -11.24 3.69 -12.67
N PHE A 277 -10.43 4.13 -13.63
CA PHE A 277 -9.38 3.31 -14.21
C PHE A 277 -8.24 3.03 -13.21
N HIS A 278 -7.65 4.05 -12.59
CA HIS A 278 -6.57 3.80 -11.63
C HIS A 278 -7.09 3.22 -10.33
N GLN A 279 -8.28 3.58 -9.83
CA GLN A 279 -8.87 2.96 -8.64
C GLN A 279 -9.03 1.45 -8.82
N PHE A 280 -9.41 0.98 -10.02
CA PHE A 280 -9.48 -0.45 -10.29
C PHE A 280 -8.11 -1.13 -10.12
N PHE A 281 -7.05 -0.56 -10.70
CA PHE A 281 -5.71 -1.16 -10.66
C PHE A 281 -4.98 -0.97 -9.33
N GLU A 282 -5.22 0.12 -8.61
CA GLU A 282 -4.81 0.31 -7.21
C GLU A 282 -5.47 -0.74 -6.31
N GLY A 283 -6.77 -0.98 -6.51
CA GLY A 283 -7.49 -2.04 -5.82
C GLY A 283 -6.94 -3.41 -6.17
N PHE A 284 -6.60 -3.66 -7.44
CA PHE A 284 -5.98 -4.91 -7.88
C PHE A 284 -4.61 -5.15 -7.22
N ALA A 285 -3.77 -4.12 -7.13
CA ALA A 285 -2.49 -4.22 -6.43
C ALA A 285 -2.68 -4.52 -4.94
N LEU A 286 -3.54 -3.77 -4.25
CA LEU A 286 -3.88 -3.98 -2.84
C LEU A 286 -4.46 -5.37 -2.59
N GLY A 287 -5.42 -5.81 -3.41
CA GLY A 287 -6.00 -7.15 -3.32
C GLY A 287 -4.96 -8.25 -3.51
N GLY A 288 -3.98 -8.04 -4.39
CA GLY A 288 -2.83 -8.93 -4.57
C GLY A 288 -1.93 -9.01 -3.34
N CYS A 289 -1.68 -7.89 -2.67
CA CYS A 289 -0.93 -7.84 -1.41
C CYS A 289 -1.70 -8.53 -0.26
N ILE A 290 -3.01 -8.25 -0.11
CA ILE A 290 -3.87 -8.90 0.89
C ILE A 290 -3.94 -10.41 0.67
N ALA A 291 -4.05 -10.86 -0.59
CA ALA A 291 -4.07 -12.28 -0.94
C ALA A 291 -2.76 -12.98 -0.55
N GLN A 292 -1.61 -12.31 -0.71
CA GLN A 292 -0.30 -12.85 -0.33
C GLN A 292 -0.05 -12.80 1.19
N ALA A 293 -0.53 -11.76 1.88
CA ALA A 293 -0.38 -11.61 3.33
C ALA A 293 -1.23 -12.60 4.17
N GLN A 294 -1.97 -13.52 3.54
CA GLN A 294 -2.74 -14.60 4.19
C GLN A 294 -3.64 -14.14 5.37
N PHE A 295 -4.13 -12.90 5.35
CA PHE A 295 -4.99 -12.38 6.42
C PHE A 295 -6.26 -13.22 6.60
N LYS A 296 -6.82 -13.20 7.83
CA LYS A 296 -8.15 -13.75 8.09
C LYS A 296 -9.17 -13.07 7.17
N ASN A 297 -10.16 -13.83 6.70
CA ASN A 297 -11.19 -13.32 5.77
C ASN A 297 -11.84 -12.01 6.26
N LEU A 298 -12.09 -11.86 7.56
CA LEU A 298 -12.64 -10.64 8.12
C LEU A 298 -11.71 -9.43 7.94
N SER A 299 -10.41 -9.58 8.22
CA SER A 299 -9.43 -8.49 8.06
C SER A 299 -9.28 -8.10 6.59
N ALA A 300 -9.21 -9.09 5.70
CA ALA A 300 -9.15 -8.86 4.26
C ALA A 300 -10.40 -8.11 3.75
N VAL A 301 -11.59 -8.47 4.23
CA VAL A 301 -12.84 -7.79 3.88
C VAL A 301 -12.88 -6.37 4.45
N LEU A 302 -12.44 -6.16 5.69
CA LEU A 302 -12.42 -4.83 6.30
C LEU A 302 -11.48 -3.87 5.55
N MET A 303 -10.25 -4.29 5.24
CA MET A 303 -9.29 -3.50 4.45
C MET A 303 -9.83 -3.19 3.04
N ALA A 304 -10.38 -4.21 2.37
CA ALA A 304 -11.00 -4.03 1.04
C ALA A 304 -12.19 -3.05 1.07
N SER A 305 -13.00 -3.10 2.12
CA SER A 305 -14.15 -2.21 2.31
C SER A 305 -13.69 -0.78 2.55
N PHE A 306 -12.65 -0.59 3.37
CA PHE A 306 -12.09 0.73 3.65
C PHE A 306 -11.54 1.39 2.38
N PHE A 307 -10.75 0.65 1.60
CA PHE A 307 -10.29 1.12 0.29
C PHE A 307 -11.44 1.55 -0.64
N ALA A 308 -12.47 0.71 -0.80
CA ALA A 308 -13.53 0.96 -1.77
C ALA A 308 -14.47 2.11 -1.35
N ILE A 309 -14.70 2.31 -0.05
CA ILE A 309 -15.63 3.32 0.47
C ILE A 309 -14.98 4.69 0.62
N THR A 310 -13.67 4.76 0.81
CA THR A 310 -12.97 6.02 1.12
C THR A 310 -13.18 7.09 0.05
N THR A 311 -12.97 6.79 -1.24
CA THR A 311 -13.13 7.77 -2.33
C THR A 311 -14.59 8.23 -2.49
N PRO A 312 -15.61 7.34 -2.57
CA PRO A 312 -17.01 7.76 -2.59
C PRO A 312 -17.43 8.59 -1.37
N ALA A 313 -16.95 8.23 -0.17
CA ALA A 313 -17.20 9.00 1.04
C ALA A 313 -16.56 10.41 0.97
N GLY A 314 -15.35 10.52 0.42
CA GLY A 314 -14.69 11.79 0.14
C GLY A 314 -15.50 12.65 -0.84
N ILE A 315 -16.02 12.07 -1.92
CA ILE A 315 -16.88 12.77 -2.90
C ILE A 315 -18.17 13.28 -2.25
N ALA A 316 -18.82 12.44 -1.44
CA ALA A 316 -20.02 12.83 -0.71
C ALA A 316 -19.74 13.97 0.28
N ALA A 317 -18.64 13.89 1.03
CA ALA A 317 -18.23 14.93 1.96
C ALA A 317 -17.90 16.24 1.23
N GLY A 318 -17.15 16.17 0.12
CA GLY A 318 -16.80 17.33 -0.71
C GLY A 318 -18.05 17.98 -1.32
N ALA A 319 -19.02 17.18 -1.77
CA ALA A 319 -20.30 17.68 -2.27
C ALA A 319 -21.08 18.43 -1.18
N GLY A 320 -21.10 17.91 0.05
CA GLY A 320 -21.72 18.58 1.20
C GLY A 320 -21.02 19.88 1.61
N LEU A 321 -19.69 19.94 1.46
CA LEU A 321 -18.87 21.11 1.78
C LEU A 321 -18.84 22.16 0.66
N SER A 322 -19.24 21.80 -0.56
CA SER A 322 -19.09 22.61 -1.78
C SER A 322 -19.76 24.00 -1.72
N THR A 323 -20.68 24.24 -0.79
CA THR A 323 -21.37 25.52 -0.59
C THR A 323 -20.57 26.54 0.22
N PHE A 324 -19.72 26.09 1.14
CA PHE A 324 -18.96 26.96 2.05
C PHE A 324 -17.44 26.82 1.93
N TYR A 325 -16.96 25.74 1.32
CA TYR A 325 -15.54 25.52 1.06
C TYR A 325 -15.12 26.19 -0.25
N ASN A 326 -14.09 27.04 -0.19
CA ASN A 326 -13.48 27.65 -1.37
C ASN A 326 -12.18 26.92 -1.74
N PRO A 327 -12.18 26.06 -2.77
CA PRO A 327 -10.98 25.32 -3.19
C PRO A 327 -9.88 26.24 -3.69
N ASN A 328 -10.23 27.45 -4.15
CA ASN A 328 -9.28 28.42 -4.70
C ASN A 328 -8.67 29.35 -3.64
N SER A 329 -8.84 29.05 -2.35
CA SER A 329 -8.20 29.82 -1.28
C SER A 329 -6.71 29.43 -1.15
N PRO A 330 -5.80 30.37 -0.81
CA PRO A 330 -4.38 30.07 -0.61
C PRO A 330 -4.15 28.90 0.35
N ARG A 331 -4.90 28.85 1.46
CA ARG A 331 -4.81 27.75 2.42
C ARG A 331 -5.21 26.41 1.81
N ALA A 332 -6.31 26.35 1.05
CA ALA A 332 -6.78 25.12 0.42
C ALA A 332 -5.71 24.57 -0.53
N LEU A 333 -5.17 25.43 -1.40
CA LEU A 333 -4.12 25.08 -2.35
C LEU A 333 -2.82 24.60 -1.69
N VAL A 334 -2.42 25.21 -0.56
CA VAL A 334 -1.25 24.73 0.21
C VAL A 334 -1.52 23.35 0.80
N ILE A 335 -2.69 23.13 1.40
CA ILE A 335 -3.03 21.84 2.01
C ILE A 335 -3.11 20.75 0.94
N GLU A 336 -3.85 21.00 -0.14
CA GLU A 336 -3.98 20.09 -1.29
C GLU A 336 -2.60 19.76 -1.86
N GLY A 337 -1.82 20.78 -2.20
CA GLY A 337 -0.52 20.56 -2.82
C GLY A 337 0.50 19.84 -1.94
N ILE A 338 0.53 20.12 -0.63
CA ILE A 338 1.42 19.38 0.30
C ILE A 338 0.97 17.94 0.46
N LEU A 339 -0.32 17.69 0.65
CA LEU A 339 -0.83 16.34 0.85
C LEU A 339 -0.69 15.50 -0.43
N ASP A 340 -0.99 16.05 -1.61
CA ASP A 340 -0.80 15.37 -2.89
C ASP A 340 0.68 15.07 -3.16
N SER A 341 1.59 15.96 -2.74
CA SER A 341 3.03 15.68 -2.82
C SER A 341 3.44 14.52 -1.92
N VAL A 342 2.93 14.48 -0.69
CA VAL A 342 3.19 13.37 0.25
C VAL A 342 2.65 12.06 -0.32
N SER A 343 1.41 12.05 -0.79
CA SER A 343 0.78 10.90 -1.42
C SER A 343 1.52 10.43 -2.66
N ALA A 344 1.96 11.35 -3.54
CA ALA A 344 2.79 11.04 -4.71
C ALA A 344 4.09 10.33 -4.29
N GLY A 345 4.79 10.85 -3.28
CA GLY A 345 6.01 10.26 -2.75
C GLY A 345 5.81 8.82 -2.25
N ILE A 346 4.73 8.58 -1.51
CA ILE A 346 4.37 7.25 -1.00
C ILE A 346 4.06 6.29 -2.16
N LEU A 347 3.26 6.71 -3.15
CA LEU A 347 2.91 5.88 -4.31
C LEU A 347 4.12 5.56 -5.21
N ILE A 348 5.03 6.52 -5.38
CA ILE A 348 6.28 6.31 -6.13
C ILE A 348 7.17 5.30 -5.41
N TYR A 349 7.34 5.43 -4.10
CA TYR A 349 8.11 4.44 -3.32
C TYR A 349 7.49 3.05 -3.43
N MET A 350 6.18 2.96 -3.18
CA MET A 350 5.43 1.71 -3.19
C MET A 350 5.48 1.02 -4.56
N SER A 351 5.32 1.77 -5.65
CA SER A 351 5.41 1.19 -6.99
C SER A 351 6.81 0.71 -7.34
N LEU A 352 7.86 1.51 -7.06
CA LEU A 352 9.23 1.14 -7.42
C LEU A 352 9.81 0.04 -6.52
N VAL A 353 9.63 0.14 -5.21
CA VAL A 353 10.29 -0.74 -4.22
C VAL A 353 9.40 -1.93 -3.87
N ASP A 354 8.14 -1.69 -3.53
CA ASP A 354 7.29 -2.72 -2.95
C ASP A 354 6.55 -3.56 -3.99
N LEU A 355 6.34 -3.03 -5.19
CA LEU A 355 5.75 -3.77 -6.32
C LEU A 355 6.81 -4.19 -7.33
N ILE A 356 7.51 -3.24 -7.97
CA ILE A 356 8.43 -3.55 -9.06
C ILE A 356 9.67 -4.29 -8.55
N ALA A 357 10.42 -3.75 -7.59
CA ALA A 357 11.63 -4.42 -7.12
C ALA A 357 11.32 -5.76 -6.45
N ALA A 358 10.28 -5.82 -5.61
CA ALA A 358 9.87 -7.06 -4.95
C ALA A 358 9.45 -8.16 -5.93
N ASP A 359 8.71 -7.84 -7.00
CA ASP A 359 8.22 -8.84 -7.95
C ASP A 359 9.22 -9.16 -9.07
N PHE A 360 10.05 -8.19 -9.51
CA PHE A 360 10.93 -8.35 -10.69
C PHE A 360 12.39 -8.66 -10.36
N LEU A 361 12.91 -8.17 -9.22
CA LEU A 361 14.29 -8.43 -8.79
C LEU A 361 14.37 -9.61 -7.81
N GLY A 362 13.22 -10.13 -7.34
CA GLY A 362 13.15 -11.30 -6.46
C GLY A 362 13.28 -12.65 -7.20
N SER A 363 13.40 -13.73 -6.41
CA SER A 363 13.49 -15.11 -6.92
C SER A 363 12.25 -15.58 -7.69
N LYS A 364 11.12 -14.86 -7.60
CA LYS A 364 9.84 -15.20 -8.26
C LYS A 364 9.87 -15.05 -9.79
N MET A 365 10.85 -14.34 -10.36
CA MET A 365 10.99 -14.13 -11.82
C MET A 365 11.99 -15.05 -12.52
N THR A 366 12.64 -15.98 -11.82
CA THR A 366 13.73 -16.81 -12.38
C THR A 366 13.27 -17.96 -13.30
N GLY A 367 11.96 -18.09 -13.56
CA GLY A 367 11.38 -19.27 -14.22
C GLY A 367 11.38 -19.28 -15.76
N SER A 368 11.20 -18.14 -16.46
CA SER A 368 11.28 -18.10 -17.94
C SER A 368 11.43 -16.68 -18.53
N LEU A 369 12.35 -16.52 -19.50
CA LEU A 369 12.61 -15.25 -20.20
C LEU A 369 11.34 -14.64 -20.83
N ARG A 370 10.48 -15.49 -21.40
CA ARG A 370 9.22 -15.06 -22.04
C ARG A 370 8.29 -14.38 -21.03
N GLN A 371 8.17 -14.92 -19.82
CA GLN A 371 7.30 -14.37 -18.78
C GLN A 371 7.84 -13.03 -18.25
N GLN A 372 9.16 -12.93 -18.09
CA GLN A 372 9.82 -11.69 -17.69
C GLN A 372 9.62 -10.58 -18.74
N VAL A 373 9.81 -10.88 -20.03
CA VAL A 373 9.56 -9.90 -21.12
C VAL A 373 8.10 -9.46 -21.15
N MET A 374 7.15 -10.39 -21.01
CA MET A 374 5.72 -10.05 -20.98
C MET A 374 5.37 -9.16 -19.79
N ALA A 375 5.97 -9.40 -18.61
CA ALA A 375 5.76 -8.57 -17.43
C ALA A 375 6.33 -7.14 -17.62
N TYR A 376 7.52 -6.99 -18.21
CA TYR A 376 8.05 -5.65 -18.51
C TYR A 376 7.19 -4.90 -19.54
N ILE A 377 6.73 -5.58 -20.59
CA ILE A 377 5.80 -4.98 -21.56
C ILE A 377 4.52 -4.52 -20.86
N ALA A 378 3.94 -5.38 -20.01
CA ALA A 378 2.74 -5.03 -19.25
C ALA A 378 2.96 -3.84 -18.31
N LEU A 379 4.12 -3.76 -17.64
CA LEU A 379 4.52 -2.63 -16.80
C LEU A 379 4.51 -1.31 -17.57
N PHE A 380 5.20 -1.25 -18.72
CA PHE A 380 5.23 -0.05 -19.55
C PHE A 380 3.85 0.31 -20.12
N LEU A 381 3.06 -0.69 -20.54
CA LEU A 381 1.70 -0.45 -21.01
C LEU A 381 0.81 0.13 -19.91
N GLY A 382 0.96 -0.33 -18.66
CA GLY A 382 0.28 0.25 -17.50
C GLY A 382 0.61 1.73 -17.33
N ALA A 383 1.90 2.06 -17.31
CA ALA A 383 2.35 3.45 -17.17
C ALA A 383 1.88 4.34 -18.33
N ILE A 384 1.97 3.87 -19.57
CA ILE A 384 1.51 4.60 -20.76
C ILE A 384 -0.01 4.81 -20.73
N SER A 385 -0.78 3.80 -20.31
CA SER A 385 -2.24 3.89 -20.25
C SER A 385 -2.70 4.98 -19.27
N MET A 386 -2.15 5.00 -18.05
CA MET A 386 -2.48 6.01 -17.05
C MET A 386 -1.99 7.40 -17.47
N SER A 387 -0.79 7.51 -18.04
CA SER A 387 -0.26 8.78 -18.55
C SER A 387 -1.09 9.34 -19.70
N SER A 388 -1.67 8.48 -20.55
CA SER A 388 -2.53 8.91 -21.66
C SER A 388 -3.87 9.43 -21.17
N LEU A 389 -4.42 8.87 -20.10
CA LEU A 389 -5.65 9.37 -19.48
C LEU A 389 -5.47 10.77 -18.88
N ALA A 390 -4.27 11.09 -18.39
CA ALA A 390 -3.93 12.42 -17.88
C ALA A 390 -3.93 13.53 -18.95
N ILE A 391 -3.94 13.19 -20.25
CA ILE A 391 -4.11 14.19 -21.32
C ILE A 391 -5.54 14.74 -21.35
N TRP A 392 -6.49 13.93 -20.92
CA TRP A 392 -7.92 14.23 -21.02
C TRP A 392 -8.53 14.68 -19.70
N ALA A 393 -7.88 14.35 -18.57
CA ALA A 393 -8.21 14.82 -17.22
C ALA A 393 -7.72 16.26 -17.03
#